data_AF-A0AAP1WEE2-F1
#
_entry.id   AF-A0AAP1WEE2-F1
#
_cell.length_a   1.000
_cell.length_b   1.000
_cell.length_c   1.000
_cell.angle_alpha   90.00
_cell.angle_beta   90.00
_cell.angle_gamma   90.00
#
_symmetry.space_group_name_H-M   'P 1'
#
loop_
_entity.id
_entity.type
_entity.pdbx_description
1 polymer ?
#
loop_
_entity_poly.entity_id
_entity_poly.type
_entity_poly.pdbx_seq_one_letter_code
_entity_poly.pdbx_strand_id
1 'polypeptide(L)'
;MAETTKERLNKQFAQLESERQSFEPHWRELSDYINPRGSRFLTSEANRNDRRNTHIIDSTGTMAARTLASGMMSGITSPARPWFRLATPDPEMMDYGPVKLWLEAVQN
;
A
#
# COMPACT_ATOMS: atom_id res chain seq x y z
N MET A 1 -8.91 -28.51 -27.77
CA MET A 1 -8.44 -28.72 -26.38
C MET A 1 -9.03 -27.62 -25.53
N ALA A 2 -9.50 -27.93 -24.31
CA ALA A 2 -9.99 -26.90 -23.39
C ALA A 2 -8.81 -26.04 -22.89
N GLU A 3 -9.06 -24.75 -22.68
CA GLU A 3 -8.07 -23.81 -22.14
C GLU A 3 -7.61 -24.27 -20.74
N THR A 4 -6.30 -24.25 -20.51
CA THR A 4 -5.71 -24.57 -19.20
C THR A 4 -5.90 -23.40 -18.22
N THR A 5 -5.89 -23.68 -16.91
CA THR A 5 -5.96 -22.63 -15.88
C THR A 5 -4.86 -21.58 -16.02
N LYS A 6 -3.65 -22.00 -16.41
CA LYS A 6 -2.51 -21.11 -16.63
C LYS A 6 -2.78 -20.14 -17.80
N GLU A 7 -3.27 -20.64 -18.92
CA GLU A 7 -3.60 -19.82 -20.09
C GLU A 7 -4.68 -18.79 -19.75
N ARG A 8 -5.73 -19.21 -19.03
CA ARG A 8 -6.79 -18.31 -18.57
C ARG A 8 -6.26 -17.18 -17.67
N LEU A 9 -5.43 -17.52 -16.68
CA LEU A 9 -4.86 -16.53 -15.75
C LEU A 9 -3.90 -15.58 -16.46
N ASN A 10 -3.10 -16.06 -17.41
CA ASN A 10 -2.21 -15.20 -18.20
C ASN A 10 -2.99 -14.20 -19.07
N LYS A 11 -4.12 -14.61 -19.65
CA LYS A 11 -5.00 -13.69 -20.39
C LYS A 11 -5.59 -12.62 -19.49
N GLN A 12 -6.08 -13.00 -18.30
CA GLN A 12 -6.61 -12.06 -17.31
C GLN A 12 -5.52 -11.09 -16.85
N PHE A 13 -4.31 -11.58 -16.57
CA PHE A 13 -3.18 -10.74 -16.19
C PHE A 13 -2.82 -9.72 -17.28
N ALA A 14 -2.73 -10.14 -18.55
CA ALA A 14 -2.44 -9.25 -19.67
C ALA A 14 -3.52 -8.17 -19.85
N GLN A 15 -4.79 -8.52 -19.63
CA GLN A 15 -5.89 -7.56 -19.66
C GLN A 15 -5.75 -6.51 -18.55
N LEU A 16 -5.52 -6.95 -17.31
CA LEU A 16 -5.32 -6.05 -16.16
C LEU A 16 -4.08 -5.16 -16.34
N GLU A 17 -3.02 -5.69 -16.94
CA GLU A 17 -1.83 -4.91 -17.28
C GLU A 17 -2.15 -3.82 -18.31
N SER A 18 -2.93 -4.14 -19.35
CA SER A 18 -3.38 -3.16 -20.35
C SER A 18 -4.21 -2.04 -19.73
N GLU A 19 -5.11 -2.35 -18.79
CA GLU A 19 -5.91 -1.34 -18.08
C GLU A 19 -5.02 -0.44 -17.21
N ARG A 20 -4.02 -1.04 -16.55
CA ARG A 20 -3.05 -0.32 -15.70
C ARG A 20 -2.15 0.64 -16.47
N GLN A 21 -1.85 0.40 -17.76
CA GLN A 21 -0.91 1.20 -18.55
C GLN A 21 -1.23 2.70 -18.54
N SER A 22 -2.52 3.07 -18.51
CA SER A 22 -2.96 4.48 -18.47
C SER A 22 -2.48 5.25 -17.23
N PHE A 23 -2.21 4.55 -16.11
CA PHE A 23 -1.77 5.16 -14.85
C PHE A 23 -0.24 5.29 -14.77
N GLU A 24 0.52 4.52 -15.54
CA GLU A 24 1.98 4.50 -15.44
C GLU A 24 2.65 5.86 -15.67
N PRO A 25 2.28 6.66 -16.69
CA PRO A 25 2.90 7.96 -16.91
C PRO A 25 2.77 8.86 -15.69
N HIS A 26 1.59 8.86 -15.05
CA HIS A 26 1.34 9.66 -13.86
C HIS A 26 2.17 9.16 -12.66
N TRP A 27 2.28 7.84 -12.47
CA TRP A 27 3.11 7.29 -11.40
C TRP A 27 4.61 7.56 -11.60
N ARG A 28 5.08 7.59 -12.85
CA ARG A 28 6.46 7.98 -13.20
C ARG A 28 6.71 9.45 -12.87
N GLU A 29 5.78 10.33 -13.22
CA GLU A 29 5.88 11.76 -12.88
C GLU A 29 5.97 11.96 -11.36
N LEU A 30 5.10 11.31 -10.58
CA LEU A 30 5.19 11.33 -9.10
C LEU A 30 6.53 10.78 -8.59
N SER A 31 7.06 9.73 -9.23
CA SER A 31 8.39 9.21 -8.90
C SER A 31 9.46 10.28 -9.14
N ASP A 32 9.50 10.90 -10.31
CA ASP A 32 10.56 11.83 -10.69
C ASP A 32 10.62 13.08 -9.80
N TYR A 33 9.45 13.60 -9.38
CA TYR A 33 9.36 14.83 -8.61
C TYR A 33 9.19 14.64 -7.08
N ILE A 34 8.76 13.47 -6.59
CA ILE A 34 8.43 13.27 -5.17
C ILE A 34 9.26 12.16 -4.53
N ASN A 35 9.30 10.97 -5.15
CA ASN A 35 9.98 9.79 -4.59
C ASN A 35 10.76 8.98 -5.64
N PRO A 36 11.93 9.47 -6.12
CA PRO A 36 12.62 8.89 -7.28
C PRO A 36 13.18 7.48 -7.08
N ARG A 37 13.30 7.05 -5.82
CA ARG A 37 13.80 5.72 -5.45
C ARG A 37 12.70 4.74 -5.03
N GLY A 38 11.48 5.22 -4.80
CA GLY A 38 10.34 4.38 -4.40
C GLY A 38 9.75 3.55 -5.55
N SER A 39 9.85 4.03 -6.78
CA SER A 39 9.15 3.44 -7.93
C SER A 39 10.09 2.70 -8.89
N ARG A 40 11.02 1.89 -8.36
CA ARG A 40 11.99 1.12 -9.18
C ARG A 40 11.32 0.18 -10.18
N PHE A 41 10.11 -0.29 -9.88
CA PHE A 41 9.32 -1.19 -10.73
C PHE A 41 8.68 -0.49 -11.94
N LEU A 42 8.62 0.85 -11.95
CA LEU A 42 8.18 1.59 -13.13
C LEU A 42 9.33 1.70 -14.13
N THR A 43 10.57 1.84 -13.68
CA THR A 43 11.71 2.05 -14.59
C THR A 43 12.18 0.74 -15.23
N SER A 44 12.30 0.70 -16.57
CA SER A 44 12.94 -0.41 -17.28
C SER A 44 14.42 -0.55 -16.93
N GLU A 45 15.06 0.53 -16.49
CA GLU A 45 16.48 0.58 -16.13
C GLU A 45 16.70 0.62 -14.60
N ALA A 46 16.01 -0.28 -13.88
CA ALA A 46 16.03 -0.33 -12.42
C ALA A 46 17.41 -0.55 -11.78
N ASN A 47 18.39 -1.05 -12.55
CA ASN A 47 19.72 -1.48 -12.06
C ASN A 47 20.89 -0.61 -12.56
N ARG A 48 20.63 0.57 -13.15
CA ARG A 48 21.69 1.54 -13.46
C ARG A 48 21.97 2.46 -12.28
N ASN A 49 23.24 2.79 -12.06
CA ASN A 49 23.71 3.65 -10.97
C ASN A 49 23.65 5.15 -11.33
N ASP A 50 22.64 5.54 -12.11
CA ASP A 50 22.48 6.92 -12.55
C ASP A 50 21.86 7.78 -11.44
N ARG A 51 22.10 9.09 -11.49
CA ARG A 51 21.46 10.04 -10.57
C ARG A 51 19.94 10.05 -10.85
N ARG A 52 19.13 9.80 -9.80
CA ARG A 52 17.66 9.69 -9.92
C ARG A 52 16.88 10.92 -9.45
N ASN A 53 17.48 11.78 -8.64
CA ASN A 53 16.82 12.96 -8.05
C ASN A 53 17.02 14.24 -8.87
N THR A 54 17.23 14.12 -10.19
CA THR A 54 17.60 15.25 -11.06
C THR A 54 16.48 16.25 -11.29
N HIS A 55 15.22 15.85 -11.07
CA HIS A 55 14.03 16.70 -11.28
C HIS A 55 13.57 17.44 -10.02
N ILE A 56 14.16 17.13 -8.86
CA ILE A 56 13.79 17.76 -7.58
C ILE A 56 14.62 19.02 -7.37
N ILE A 57 14.00 20.18 -7.60
CA ILE A 57 14.60 21.50 -7.35
C ILE A 57 14.43 21.89 -5.88
N ASP A 58 13.26 21.60 -5.32
CA ASP A 58 12.90 21.85 -3.92
C ASP A 58 12.28 20.60 -3.28
N SER A 59 12.50 20.43 -1.97
CA SER A 59 12.15 19.22 -1.23
C SER A 59 10.72 19.20 -0.66
N THR A 60 9.91 20.25 -0.87
CA THR A 60 8.56 20.38 -0.30
C THR A 60 7.68 19.19 -0.64
N GLY A 61 7.66 18.73 -1.90
CA GLY A 61 6.86 17.58 -2.31
C GLY A 61 7.25 16.29 -1.59
N THR A 62 8.54 16.00 -1.50
CA THR A 62 9.08 14.84 -0.77
C THR A 62 8.75 14.90 0.72
N MET A 63 8.90 16.08 1.35
CA MET A 63 8.56 16.29 2.76
C MET A 63 7.06 16.14 3.02
N ALA A 64 6.21 16.69 2.15
CA ALA A 64 4.77 16.58 2.24
C ALA A 64 4.31 15.12 2.16
N ALA A 65 4.84 14.35 1.20
CA ALA A 65 4.55 12.93 1.07
C ALA A 65 4.96 12.13 2.32
N ARG A 66 6.15 12.39 2.87
CA ARG A 66 6.61 11.76 4.13
C ARG A 66 5.72 12.11 5.32
N THR A 67 5.34 13.38 5.43
CA THR A 67 4.47 13.87 6.51
C THR A 67 3.09 13.23 6.42
N LEU A 68 2.51 13.18 5.23
CA LEU A 68 1.23 12.51 4.97
C LEU A 68 1.30 11.03 5.33
N ALA A 69 2.32 10.30 4.88
CA ALA A 69 2.50 8.89 5.21
C ALA A 69 2.59 8.65 6.73
N SER A 70 3.31 9.51 7.44
CA SER A 70 3.43 9.45 8.91
C SER A 70 2.09 9.74 9.59
N GLY A 71 1.33 10.71 9.07
CA GLY A 71 -0.02 11.03 9.53
C GLY A 71 -1.00 9.87 9.32
N MET A 72 -0.99 9.23 8.15
CA MET A 72 -1.83 8.06 7.88
C MET A 72 -1.50 6.90 8.82
N MET A 73 -0.21 6.60 9.02
CA MET A 73 0.20 5.56 9.97
C MET A 73 -0.29 5.86 11.38
N SER A 74 -0.12 7.10 11.85
CA SER A 74 -0.59 7.51 13.18
C SER A 74 -2.11 7.52 13.31
N GLY A 75 -2.85 7.75 12.21
CA GLY A 75 -4.31 7.88 12.23
C GLY A 75 -5.05 6.56 11.99
N ILE A 76 -4.50 5.66 11.19
CA ILE A 76 -5.18 4.44 10.72
C ILE A 76 -4.66 3.20 11.44
N THR A 77 -3.36 3.11 11.68
CA THR A 77 -2.69 1.90 12.19
C THR A 77 -1.67 2.25 13.29
N SER A 78 -2.07 3.12 14.22
CA SER A 78 -1.19 3.60 15.27
C SER A 78 -0.69 2.45 16.15
N PRO A 79 0.62 2.20 16.28
CA PRO A 79 1.11 1.20 17.23
C PRO A 79 0.96 1.66 18.69
N ALA A 80 0.69 2.94 18.94
CA ALA A 80 0.62 3.52 20.27
C ALA A 80 -0.81 3.56 20.85
N ARG A 81 -1.83 3.24 20.05
CA ARG A 81 -3.24 3.28 20.45
C ARG A 81 -4.01 2.17 19.75
N PRO A 82 -4.98 1.50 20.40
CA PRO A 82 -5.83 0.52 19.73
C PRO A 82 -6.49 1.12 18.49
N TRP A 83 -6.14 0.58 17.32
CA TRP A 83 -6.59 1.08 16.01
C TRP A 83 -7.67 0.20 15.38
N PHE A 84 -8.03 -0.91 16.04
CA PHE A 84 -9.19 -1.73 15.75
C PHE A 84 -9.81 -2.25 17.04
N ARG A 85 -11.04 -2.77 16.95
CA ARG A 85 -11.69 -3.52 18.01
C ARG A 85 -12.16 -4.86 17.49
N LEU A 86 -11.97 -5.90 18.29
CA LEU A 86 -12.56 -7.21 18.03
C LEU A 86 -13.98 -7.25 18.58
N ALA A 87 -14.87 -7.93 17.88
CA ALA A 87 -16.25 -8.15 18.30
C ALA A 87 -16.69 -9.57 17.94
N THR A 88 -17.52 -10.16 18.80
CA THR A 88 -18.20 -11.42 18.49
C THR A 88 -19.50 -11.14 17.73
N PRO A 89 -19.93 -12.04 16.82
CA PRO A 89 -21.24 -11.93 16.17
C PRO A 89 -22.40 -12.04 17.15
N ASP A 90 -22.19 -12.70 18.29
CA ASP A 90 -23.15 -12.85 19.39
C ASP A 90 -22.97 -11.72 20.43
N PRO A 91 -23.97 -10.85 20.64
CA PRO A 91 -23.92 -9.78 21.64
C PRO A 91 -23.80 -10.29 23.09
N GLU A 92 -24.39 -11.44 23.44
CA GLU A 92 -24.32 -11.95 24.81
C GLU A 92 -22.88 -12.37 25.16
N MET A 93 -22.13 -12.86 24.18
CA MET A 93 -20.71 -13.18 24.33
C MET A 93 -19.84 -11.93 24.47
N MET A 94 -20.24 -10.78 23.92
CA MET A 94 -19.53 -9.50 24.15
C MET A 94 -19.62 -9.04 25.61
N ASP A 95 -20.72 -9.35 26.28
CA ASP A 95 -20.96 -8.99 27.69
C ASP A 95 -20.36 -10.02 28.66
N TYR A 96 -19.97 -11.20 28.19
CA TYR A 96 -19.33 -12.21 29.01
C TYR A 96 -17.89 -11.80 29.37
N GLY A 97 -17.68 -11.49 30.66
CA GLY A 97 -16.42 -10.93 31.18
C GLY A 97 -15.13 -11.62 30.70
N PRO A 98 -15.00 -12.96 30.76
CA PRO A 98 -13.83 -13.67 30.26
C PRO A 98 -13.57 -13.48 28.77
N VAL A 99 -14.61 -13.40 27.94
CA VAL A 99 -14.47 -13.15 26.49
C VAL A 99 -14.00 -11.73 26.26
N LYS A 100 -14.57 -10.74 26.97
CA LYS A 100 -14.11 -9.36 26.88
C LYS A 100 -12.63 -9.20 27.23
N LEU A 101 -12.20 -9.81 28.34
CA LEU A 101 -10.79 -9.79 28.76
C LEU A 101 -9.87 -10.46 27.74
N TRP A 102 -10.31 -11.60 27.17
CA TRP A 102 -9.55 -12.26 26.11
C TRP A 102 -9.42 -11.36 24.87
N LEU A 103 -10.53 -10.76 24.41
CA LEU A 103 -10.56 -9.91 23.23
C LEU A 103 -9.65 -8.69 23.42
N GLU A 104 -9.68 -8.08 24.60
CA GLU A 104 -8.76 -7.00 24.98
C GLU A 104 -7.30 -7.46 24.98
N ALA A 105 -7.00 -8.68 25.46
CA ALA A 105 -5.63 -9.18 25.57
C ALA A 105 -4.96 -9.51 24.22
N VAL A 106 -5.74 -9.89 23.21
CA VAL A 106 -5.20 -10.20 21.86
C VAL A 106 -5.33 -9.05 20.86
N GLN A 107 -6.04 -7.99 21.23
CA GLN A 107 -6.21 -6.79 20.43
C GLN A 107 -4.95 -5.94 20.65
N ASN A 108 -4.18 -5.71 19.58
CA ASN A 108 -2.88 -5.01 19.62
C ASN A 108 -2.90 -3.70 20.44
#